data_AF-A0A369ZHA1-F1
#
_entry.id   AF-A0A369ZHA1-F1
#
_cell.length_a   1.000
_cell.length_b   1.000
_cell.length_c   1.000
_cell.angle_alpha   90.00
_cell.angle_beta   90.00
_cell.angle_gamma   90.00
#
_symmetry.space_group_name_H-M   'P 1'
#
loop_
_entity.id
_entity.type
_entity.pdbx_description
1 polymer ?
#
loop_
_entity_poly.entity_id
_entity_poly.type
_entity_poly.pdbx_seq_one_letter_code
_entity_poly.pdbx_strand_id
1 'polypeptide(L)'
;MNIFRWGSFVLFSLFLTACQFKTGGFDLPDAVTFQKQRFEKVTQNQIDEMQQLLYLPAEGAKNPENWQKGILIFVDKNSKGMSLADRASLRRNAFAQQVDTQAKIEVAQNELRSEVLYPPTERFNDVQLEVSRGRDLQCGYAQMQFSDKRSAFANKSQNLTAYHQALSELALEFSRLAWQVNCQ
;
A
#
# COMPACT_ATOMS: atom_id res chain seq x y z
N MET A 1 -1.83 -64.20 48.59
CA MET A 1 -1.73 -64.51 47.15
C MET A 1 -2.69 -63.55 46.42
N ASN A 2 -2.14 -62.47 45.88
CA ASN A 2 -2.89 -61.37 45.27
C ASN A 2 -3.19 -61.68 43.81
N ILE A 3 -4.44 -61.52 43.38
CA ILE A 3 -4.77 -61.46 41.95
C ILE A 3 -5.74 -60.28 41.78
N PHE A 4 -5.18 -59.10 41.53
CA PHE A 4 -5.93 -57.88 41.25
C PHE A 4 -6.30 -57.90 39.76
N ARG A 5 -7.60 -57.94 39.47
CA ARG A 5 -8.16 -57.99 38.12
C ARG A 5 -8.03 -56.64 37.42
N TRP A 6 -7.44 -56.73 36.24
CA TRP A 6 -7.59 -55.89 35.06
C TRP A 6 -8.92 -55.10 34.97
N GLY A 7 -8.80 -53.78 34.82
CA GLY A 7 -9.89 -52.89 34.41
C GLY A 7 -9.30 -51.80 33.51
N SER A 8 -9.32 -52.07 32.21
CA SER A 8 -8.82 -51.20 31.16
C SER A 8 -9.62 -49.90 31.10
N PHE A 9 -9.03 -48.78 31.52
CA PHE A 9 -9.61 -47.45 31.29
C PHE A 9 -9.12 -46.94 29.93
N VAL A 10 -10.01 -47.03 28.95
CA VAL A 10 -9.86 -46.46 27.61
C VAL A 10 -9.78 -44.94 27.73
N LEU A 11 -8.58 -44.38 27.58
CA LEU A 11 -8.37 -42.95 27.33
C LEU A 11 -8.91 -42.62 25.93
N PHE A 12 -10.13 -42.10 25.88
CA PHE A 12 -10.69 -41.51 24.67
C PHE A 12 -10.10 -40.09 24.53
N SER A 13 -8.89 -40.01 23.96
CA SER A 13 -8.30 -38.75 23.53
C SER A 13 -9.11 -38.21 22.35
N LEU A 14 -10.08 -37.34 22.64
CA LEU A 14 -10.73 -36.49 21.65
C LEU A 14 -9.66 -35.58 21.02
N PHE A 15 -9.12 -35.99 19.88
CA PHE A 15 -8.35 -35.12 19.01
C PHE A 15 -9.30 -34.06 18.43
N LEU A 16 -9.45 -32.96 19.18
CA LEU A 16 -9.95 -31.69 18.66
C LEU A 16 -8.89 -31.18 17.66
N THR A 17 -8.93 -31.70 16.43
CA THR A 17 -8.31 -31.01 15.30
C THR A 17 -9.13 -29.74 15.06
N ALA A 18 -8.85 -28.69 15.82
CA ALA A 18 -9.21 -27.35 15.43
C ALA A 18 -8.55 -27.13 14.07
N CYS A 19 -9.32 -27.20 12.99
CA CYS A 19 -8.94 -26.59 11.73
C CYS A 19 -8.74 -25.11 12.05
N GLN A 20 -7.49 -24.73 12.32
CA GLN A 20 -7.07 -23.35 12.15
C GLN A 20 -7.24 -23.08 10.67
N PHE A 21 -8.43 -22.61 10.27
CA PHE A 21 -8.57 -21.90 9.01
C PHE A 21 -7.49 -20.82 9.07
N LYS A 22 -6.41 -21.00 8.30
CA LYS A 22 -5.44 -19.94 8.07
C LYS A 22 -6.27 -18.79 7.54
N THR A 23 -6.49 -17.77 8.36
CA THR A 23 -7.07 -16.53 7.88
C THR A 23 -6.02 -15.96 6.96
N GLY A 24 -6.23 -16.16 5.65
CA GLY A 24 -5.27 -15.80 4.60
C GLY A 24 -4.81 -14.36 4.80
N GLY A 25 -3.50 -14.18 4.96
CA GLY A 25 -2.86 -12.89 5.09
C GLY A 25 -2.45 -12.32 3.74
N PHE A 26 -1.95 -11.09 3.74
CA PHE A 26 -1.22 -10.57 2.61
C PHE A 26 0.18 -11.18 2.59
N ASP A 27 0.60 -11.62 1.41
CA ASP A 27 2.00 -11.90 1.09
C ASP A 27 2.60 -10.65 0.44
N LEU A 28 3.54 -10.03 1.15
CA LEU A 28 4.08 -8.71 0.87
C LEU A 28 5.55 -8.82 0.49
N PRO A 29 6.00 -8.14 -0.59
CA PRO A 29 7.36 -8.28 -1.07
C PRO A 29 8.38 -7.67 -0.09
N ASP A 30 9.59 -8.18 -0.05
CA ASP A 30 10.70 -7.52 0.67
C ASP A 30 11.32 -6.37 -0.13
N ALA A 31 11.14 -6.39 -1.45
CA ALA A 31 11.63 -5.36 -2.36
C ALA A 31 10.78 -5.27 -3.63
N VAL A 32 10.77 -4.08 -4.23
CA VAL A 32 10.08 -3.80 -5.49
C VAL A 32 11.08 -3.17 -6.47
N THR A 33 11.02 -3.56 -7.74
CA THR A 33 11.85 -2.94 -8.79
C THR A 33 10.97 -2.08 -9.69
N PHE A 34 11.31 -0.80 -9.82
CA PHE A 34 10.60 0.16 -10.66
C PHE A 34 11.59 1.15 -11.27
N GLN A 35 11.40 1.55 -12.53
CA GLN A 35 12.33 2.42 -13.27
C GLN A 35 13.80 1.96 -13.22
N LYS A 36 14.04 0.64 -13.32
CA LYS A 36 15.37 0.00 -13.21
C LYS A 36 16.06 0.22 -11.84
N GLN A 37 15.35 0.75 -10.86
CA GLN A 37 15.82 0.97 -9.51
C GLN A 37 15.15 -0.03 -8.56
N ARG A 38 15.93 -0.61 -7.65
CA ARG A 38 15.43 -1.48 -6.58
C ARG A 38 15.07 -0.64 -5.36
N PHE A 39 13.90 -0.91 -4.79
CA PHE A 39 13.39 -0.30 -3.57
C PHE A 39 13.25 -1.40 -2.50
N GLU A 40 13.77 -1.16 -1.30
CA GLU A 40 13.80 -2.13 -0.21
C GLU A 40 12.95 -1.63 0.95
N LYS A 41 12.23 -2.55 1.59
CA LYS A 41 11.37 -2.27 2.73
C LYS A 41 12.18 -1.65 3.87
N VAL A 42 11.75 -0.49 4.36
CA VAL A 42 12.37 0.22 5.49
C VAL A 42 11.46 0.35 6.69
N THR A 43 10.14 0.38 6.48
CA THR A 43 9.15 0.38 7.56
C THR A 43 7.98 -0.51 7.22
N GLN A 44 7.35 -1.05 8.26
CA GLN A 44 6.08 -1.76 8.19
C GLN A 44 5.29 -1.39 9.44
N ASN A 45 4.27 -0.57 9.24
CA ASN A 45 3.40 -0.09 10.30
C ASN A 45 2.05 -0.78 10.16
N GLN A 46 1.46 -1.18 11.28
CA GLN A 46 0.14 -1.80 11.32
C GLN A 46 -0.77 -1.05 12.30
N ILE A 47 -1.99 -0.77 11.86
CA ILE A 47 -3.06 -0.23 12.69
C ILE A 47 -4.31 -1.05 12.40
N ASP A 48 -4.75 -1.81 13.39
CA ASP A 48 -5.89 -2.72 13.27
C ASP A 48 -5.71 -3.70 12.09
N GLU A 49 -6.63 -3.71 11.12
CA GLU A 49 -6.59 -4.55 9.93
C GLU A 49 -5.78 -3.96 8.76
N MET A 50 -5.24 -2.74 8.92
CA MET A 50 -4.52 -2.01 7.90
C MET A 50 -3.00 -2.11 8.12
N GLN A 51 -2.24 -2.26 7.05
CA GLN A 51 -0.78 -2.15 7.07
C GLN A 51 -0.30 -1.17 6.01
N GLN A 52 0.74 -0.41 6.35
CA GLN A 52 1.46 0.46 5.42
C GLN A 52 2.95 0.14 5.47
N LEU A 53 3.53 -0.07 4.29
CA LEU A 53 4.93 -0.39 4.11
C LEU A 53 5.57 0.70 3.26
N LEU A 54 6.73 1.20 3.68
CA LEU A 54 7.54 2.11 2.90
C LEU A 54 8.77 1.36 2.37
N TYR A 55 9.02 1.53 1.08
CA TYR A 55 10.20 1.03 0.39
C TYR A 55 10.98 2.23 -0.15
N LEU A 56 12.27 2.29 0.17
CA LEU A 56 13.17 3.34 -0.30
C LEU A 56 14.21 2.76 -1.24
N PRO A 57 14.80 3.57 -2.13
CA PRO A 57 15.94 3.18 -2.94
C PRO A 57 16.96 2.33 -2.17
N ALA A 58 17.36 1.20 -2.76
CA ALA A 58 18.39 0.34 -2.18
C ALA A 58 19.74 1.08 -2.08
N GLU A 59 20.00 1.95 -3.06
CA GLU A 59 21.16 2.85 -3.09
C GLU A 59 20.89 4.15 -2.33
N GLY A 60 21.88 4.61 -1.59
CA GLY A 60 21.81 5.85 -0.81
C GLY A 60 21.33 5.66 0.63
N ALA A 61 21.06 6.78 1.31
CA ALA A 61 20.61 6.78 2.69
C ALA A 61 19.12 6.41 2.78
N LYS A 62 18.81 5.39 3.59
CA LYS A 62 17.44 4.94 3.86
C LYS A 62 16.91 5.61 5.12
N ASN A 63 16.38 6.83 4.98
CA ASN A 63 15.77 7.56 6.08
C ASN A 63 14.25 7.68 5.85
N PRO A 64 13.40 6.99 6.64
CA PRO A 64 11.94 7.06 6.47
C PRO A 64 11.36 8.45 6.74
N GLU A 65 12.08 9.31 7.47
CA GLU A 65 11.68 10.69 7.78
C GLU A 65 12.13 11.71 6.72
N ASN A 66 13.11 11.34 5.88
CA ASN A 66 13.66 12.23 4.86
C ASN A 66 14.09 11.45 3.61
N TRP A 67 13.19 11.40 2.63
CA TRP A 67 13.38 10.69 1.37
C TRP A 67 12.67 11.42 0.22
N GLN A 68 13.22 11.27 -0.98
CA GLN A 68 12.73 11.92 -2.20
C GLN A 68 11.88 10.99 -3.06
N LYS A 69 12.30 9.73 -3.22
CA LYS A 69 11.54 8.71 -3.94
C LYS A 69 11.21 7.54 -3.05
N GLY A 70 10.02 6.97 -3.21
CA GLY A 70 9.59 5.82 -2.43
C GLY A 70 8.42 5.09 -3.07
N ILE A 71 8.34 3.79 -2.79
CA ILE A 71 7.16 2.98 -3.05
C ILE A 71 6.45 2.78 -1.72
N LEU A 72 5.13 2.95 -1.71
CA LEU A 72 4.30 2.59 -0.58
C LEU A 72 3.39 1.43 -0.98
N ILE A 73 3.28 0.44 -0.10
CA ILE A 73 2.25 -0.59 -0.20
C ILE A 73 1.31 -0.42 0.98
N PHE A 74 0.03 -0.23 0.70
CA PHE A 74 -1.03 -0.19 1.69
C PHE A 74 -1.94 -1.41 1.48
N VAL A 75 -2.27 -2.11 2.56
CA VAL A 75 -3.21 -3.22 2.54
C VAL A 75 -4.21 -3.09 3.67
N ASP A 76 -5.44 -3.50 3.43
CA ASP A 76 -6.47 -3.61 4.46
C ASP A 76 -7.31 -4.86 4.21
N LYS A 77 -7.68 -5.60 5.27
CA LYS A 77 -8.50 -6.81 5.12
C LYS A 77 -9.91 -6.52 4.59
N ASN A 78 -10.29 -5.24 4.52
CA ASN A 78 -11.57 -4.76 4.02
C ASN A 78 -12.76 -5.41 4.73
N SER A 79 -12.69 -5.58 6.06
CA SER A 79 -13.78 -6.23 6.82
C SER A 79 -15.10 -5.48 6.73
N LYS A 80 -15.06 -4.19 6.34
CA LYS A 80 -16.24 -3.35 6.11
C LYS A 80 -16.85 -3.50 4.70
N GLY A 81 -16.23 -4.28 3.81
CA GLY A 81 -16.76 -4.56 2.47
C GLY A 81 -16.84 -3.33 1.55
N MET A 82 -15.90 -2.39 1.67
CA MET A 82 -15.89 -1.19 0.83
C MET A 82 -15.48 -1.53 -0.60
N SER A 83 -16.28 -1.10 -1.57
CA SER A 83 -15.99 -1.27 -3.00
C SER A 83 -14.92 -0.28 -3.49
N LEU A 84 -14.33 -0.55 -4.66
CA LEU A 84 -13.46 0.42 -5.34
C LEU A 84 -14.16 1.75 -5.61
N ALA A 85 -15.47 1.74 -5.86
CA ALA A 85 -16.26 2.96 -6.10
C ALA A 85 -16.41 3.80 -4.82
N ASP A 86 -16.66 3.15 -3.67
CA ASP A 86 -16.73 3.82 -2.37
C ASP A 86 -15.38 4.45 -2.02
N ARG A 87 -14.30 3.69 -2.21
CA ARG A 87 -12.92 4.15 -1.99
C ARG A 87 -12.57 5.33 -2.91
N ALA A 88 -12.96 5.27 -4.18
CA ALA A 88 -12.79 6.37 -5.12
C ALA A 88 -13.55 7.63 -4.67
N SER A 89 -14.80 7.48 -4.24
CA SER A 89 -15.63 8.58 -3.74
C SER A 89 -14.99 9.25 -2.53
N LEU A 90 -14.58 8.47 -1.52
CA LEU A 90 -13.91 9.00 -0.34
C LEU A 90 -12.62 9.75 -0.67
N ARG A 91 -11.80 9.24 -1.61
CA ARG A 91 -10.57 9.92 -2.05
C ARG A 91 -10.86 11.23 -2.75
N ARG A 92 -11.82 11.25 -3.68
CA ARG A 92 -12.22 12.49 -4.36
C ARG A 92 -12.67 13.54 -3.34
N ASN A 93 -13.48 13.14 -2.37
CA ASN A 93 -13.94 14.04 -1.30
C ASN A 93 -12.77 14.55 -0.45
N ALA A 94 -11.84 13.68 -0.08
CA ALA A 94 -10.65 14.06 0.69
C ALA A 94 -9.76 15.05 -0.08
N PHE A 95 -9.49 14.80 -1.37
CA PHE A 95 -8.67 15.70 -2.19
C PHE A 95 -9.37 17.01 -2.52
N ALA A 96 -10.70 17.02 -2.69
CA ALA A 96 -11.45 18.26 -2.93
C ALA A 96 -11.36 19.26 -1.76
N GLN A 97 -11.01 18.79 -0.55
CA GLN A 97 -10.79 19.63 0.63
C GLN A 97 -9.35 20.14 0.76
N GLN A 98 -8.42 19.66 -0.06
CA GLN A 98 -7.02 20.07 -0.01
C GLN A 98 -6.78 21.25 -0.96
N VAL A 99 -6.30 22.36 -0.40
CA VAL A 99 -5.98 23.57 -1.15
C VAL A 99 -4.82 23.28 -2.10
N ASP A 100 -4.95 23.71 -3.36
CA ASP A 100 -3.94 23.63 -4.43
C ASP A 100 -3.49 22.21 -4.85
N THR A 101 -3.91 21.15 -4.17
CA THR A 101 -3.72 19.76 -4.61
C THR A 101 -4.51 19.49 -5.88
N GLN A 102 -3.86 18.89 -6.88
CA GLN A 102 -4.51 18.48 -8.12
C GLN A 102 -4.55 16.95 -8.19
N ALA A 103 -5.75 16.38 -8.16
CA ALA A 103 -5.93 14.94 -8.11
C ALA A 103 -6.87 14.45 -9.21
N LYS A 104 -6.47 13.37 -9.89
CA LYS A 104 -7.33 12.58 -10.79
C LYS A 104 -7.51 11.20 -10.19
N ILE A 105 -8.75 10.84 -9.90
CA ILE A 105 -9.13 9.56 -9.28
C ILE A 105 -10.15 8.85 -10.17
N GLU A 106 -9.81 7.65 -10.61
CA GLU A 106 -10.65 6.85 -11.49
C GLU A 106 -10.64 5.37 -11.09
N VAL A 107 -11.72 4.67 -11.42
CA VAL A 107 -11.73 3.21 -11.41
C VAL A 107 -11.62 2.76 -12.84
N ALA A 108 -10.52 2.09 -13.19
CA ALA A 108 -10.23 1.63 -14.55
C ALA A 108 -9.60 0.24 -14.49
N GLN A 109 -10.07 -0.66 -15.36
CA GLN A 109 -9.55 -2.04 -15.45
C GLN A 109 -9.55 -2.80 -14.11
N ASN A 110 -10.64 -2.64 -13.34
CA ASN A 110 -10.79 -3.23 -11.99
C ASN A 110 -9.72 -2.76 -10.98
N GLU A 111 -9.18 -1.57 -11.20
CA GLU A 111 -8.25 -0.92 -10.29
C GLU A 111 -8.71 0.50 -9.96
N LEU A 112 -8.58 0.89 -8.70
CA LEU A 112 -8.62 2.27 -8.26
C LEU A 112 -7.27 2.91 -8.58
N ARG A 113 -7.27 3.91 -9.47
CA ARG A 113 -6.08 4.65 -9.90
C ARG A 113 -6.10 6.06 -9.38
N SER A 114 -4.91 6.57 -9.10
CA SER A 114 -4.72 7.95 -8.64
C SER A 114 -3.52 8.56 -9.36
N GLU A 115 -3.67 9.81 -9.78
CA GLU A 115 -2.60 10.71 -10.18
C GLU A 115 -2.77 11.97 -9.33
N VAL A 116 -1.79 12.30 -8.49
CA VAL A 116 -1.89 13.41 -7.54
C VAL A 116 -0.63 14.26 -7.58
N LEU A 117 -0.84 15.58 -7.66
CA LEU A 117 0.19 16.59 -7.48
C LEU A 117 -0.09 17.35 -6.20
N TYR A 118 0.82 17.23 -5.25
CA TYR A 118 0.80 18.03 -4.03
C TYR A 118 1.73 19.25 -4.21
N PRO A 119 1.24 20.47 -3.91
CA PRO A 119 2.07 21.66 -3.91
C PRO A 119 3.09 21.64 -2.75
N PRO A 120 4.14 22.48 -2.83
CA PRO A 120 5.00 22.73 -1.68
C PRO A 120 4.20 23.28 -0.51
N THR A 121 4.57 22.87 0.70
CA THR A 121 3.96 23.33 1.95
C THR A 121 4.95 24.16 2.75
N GLU A 122 4.52 24.81 3.82
CA GLU A 122 5.43 25.55 4.71
C GLU A 122 6.47 24.65 5.39
N ARG A 123 6.13 23.38 5.58
CA ARG A 123 7.03 22.39 6.20
C ARG A 123 7.92 21.68 5.19
N PHE A 124 7.48 21.54 3.94
CA PHE A 124 8.18 20.79 2.90
C PHE A 124 8.19 21.58 1.59
N ASN A 125 9.39 21.97 1.15
CA ASN A 125 9.59 22.79 -0.06
C ASN A 125 9.68 21.94 -1.34
N ASP A 126 8.98 20.80 -1.39
CA ASP A 126 8.97 19.90 -2.54
C ASP A 126 7.58 19.88 -3.19
N VAL A 127 7.53 19.83 -4.51
CA VAL A 127 6.34 19.34 -5.22
C VAL A 127 6.38 17.82 -5.16
N GLN A 128 5.28 17.17 -4.77
CA GLN A 128 5.20 15.71 -4.77
C GLN A 128 4.29 15.23 -5.91
N LEU A 129 4.87 14.39 -6.78
CA LEU A 129 4.14 13.61 -7.77
C LEU A 129 3.83 12.25 -7.16
N GLU A 130 2.57 11.84 -7.22
CA GLU A 130 2.14 10.58 -6.67
C GLU A 130 1.22 9.85 -7.64
N VAL A 131 1.51 8.58 -7.86
CA VAL A 131 0.67 7.70 -8.66
C VAL A 131 0.36 6.44 -7.85
N SER A 132 -0.87 5.96 -7.93
CA SER A 132 -1.26 4.75 -7.22
C SER A 132 -2.18 3.85 -8.05
N ARG A 133 -2.13 2.55 -7.74
CA ARG A 133 -3.01 1.50 -8.26
C ARG A 133 -3.39 0.60 -7.11
N GLY A 134 -4.68 0.44 -6.87
CA GLY A 134 -5.19 -0.51 -5.90
C GLY A 134 -6.33 -1.34 -6.43
N ARG A 135 -6.50 -2.53 -5.89
CA ARG A 135 -7.53 -3.48 -6.31
C ARG A 135 -7.91 -4.40 -5.15
N ASP A 136 -9.08 -4.98 -5.28
CA ASP A 136 -9.54 -6.02 -4.37
C ASP A 136 -8.85 -7.35 -4.70
N LEU A 137 -8.47 -8.07 -3.64
CA LEU A 137 -7.91 -9.41 -3.62
C LEU A 137 -8.79 -10.29 -2.71
N GLN A 138 -8.58 -11.60 -2.75
CA GLN A 138 -9.32 -12.52 -1.88
C GLN A 138 -9.13 -12.23 -0.37
N CYS A 139 -7.97 -11.70 -0.01
CA CYS A 139 -7.58 -11.39 1.37
C CYS A 139 -7.87 -9.94 1.79
N GLY A 140 -8.50 -9.13 0.94
CA GLY A 140 -8.85 -7.73 1.22
C GLY A 140 -8.50 -6.78 0.08
N TYR A 141 -8.30 -5.50 0.39
CA TYR A 141 -7.85 -4.49 -0.57
C TYR A 141 -6.35 -4.24 -0.43
N ALA A 142 -5.69 -4.04 -1.57
CA ALA A 142 -4.28 -3.68 -1.61
C ALA A 142 -4.05 -2.54 -2.59
N GLN A 143 -3.05 -1.71 -2.30
CA GLN A 143 -2.60 -0.60 -3.12
C GLN A 143 -1.08 -0.56 -3.18
N MET A 144 -0.57 -0.35 -4.40
CA MET A 144 0.80 0.07 -4.64
C MET A 144 0.78 1.55 -5.02
N GLN A 145 1.74 2.31 -4.51
CA GLN A 145 1.88 3.73 -4.76
C GLN A 145 3.36 4.05 -4.97
N PHE A 146 3.63 5.00 -5.85
CA PHE A 146 4.95 5.60 -6.00
C PHE A 146 4.85 7.10 -5.78
N SER A 147 5.79 7.63 -5.01
CA SER A 147 5.90 9.06 -4.70
C SER A 147 7.29 9.57 -5.13
N ASP A 148 7.31 10.67 -5.86
CA ASP A 148 8.49 11.38 -6.36
C ASP A 148 8.43 12.85 -5.92
N LYS A 149 9.19 13.18 -4.88
CA LYS A 149 9.32 14.54 -4.36
C LYS A 149 10.44 15.25 -5.12
N ARG A 150 10.13 16.45 -5.60
CA ARG A 150 11.02 17.26 -6.41
C ARG A 150 11.16 18.62 -5.76
N SER A 151 12.40 19.02 -5.52
CA SER A 151 12.68 20.32 -4.92
C SER A 151 12.07 21.44 -5.76
N ALA A 152 11.25 22.25 -5.10
CA ALA A 152 10.75 23.48 -5.64
C ALA A 152 11.74 24.59 -5.29
N PHE A 153 12.20 25.35 -6.28
CA PHE A 153 12.82 26.65 -5.98
C PHE A 153 11.75 27.51 -5.30
N ALA A 154 12.11 28.13 -4.17
CA ALA A 154 11.27 28.60 -3.05
C ALA A 154 10.13 29.61 -3.31
N ASN A 155 9.64 29.74 -4.54
CA ASN A 155 8.47 30.55 -4.84
C ASN A 155 7.20 29.68 -4.75
N LYS A 156 6.38 29.95 -3.73
CA LYS A 156 5.05 29.36 -3.49
C LYS A 156 4.08 29.47 -4.69
N SER A 157 4.46 30.15 -5.78
CA SER A 157 3.70 30.32 -7.02
C SER A 157 4.11 29.34 -8.14
N GLN A 158 4.68 28.19 -7.81
CA GLN A 158 5.03 27.22 -8.85
C GLN A 158 3.79 26.76 -9.62
N ASN A 159 3.85 26.93 -10.93
CA ASN A 159 2.82 26.45 -11.84
C ASN A 159 2.85 24.92 -11.88
N LEU A 160 1.98 24.27 -11.10
CA LEU A 160 1.85 22.80 -11.05
C LEU A 160 1.62 22.17 -12.43
N THR A 161 1.11 22.94 -13.40
CA THR A 161 0.96 22.52 -14.80
C THR A 161 2.28 22.04 -15.41
N ALA A 162 3.43 22.58 -14.98
CA ALA A 162 4.74 22.14 -15.46
C ALA A 162 5.04 20.67 -15.13
N TYR A 163 4.35 20.09 -14.14
CA TYR A 163 4.52 18.70 -13.71
C TYR A 163 3.46 17.74 -14.28
N HIS A 164 2.45 18.24 -14.99
CA HIS A 164 1.36 17.41 -15.55
C HIS A 164 1.88 16.32 -16.47
N GLN A 165 2.73 16.68 -17.43
CA GLN A 165 3.28 15.70 -18.37
C GLN A 165 4.08 14.63 -17.63
N ALA A 166 4.95 15.03 -16.69
CA ALA A 166 5.75 14.10 -15.91
C ALA A 166 4.87 13.18 -15.03
N LEU A 167 3.78 13.69 -14.47
CA LEU A 167 2.83 12.89 -13.70
C LEU A 167 2.13 11.85 -14.57
N SER A 168 1.64 12.25 -15.76
CA SER A 168 0.96 11.33 -16.67
C SER A 168 1.90 10.27 -17.24
N GLU A 169 3.15 10.63 -17.56
CA GLU A 169 4.19 9.66 -17.95
C GLU A 169 4.47 8.67 -16.81
N LEU A 170 4.62 9.17 -15.58
CA LEU A 170 4.82 8.35 -14.39
C LEU A 170 3.63 7.40 -14.14
N ALA A 171 2.41 7.87 -14.34
CA ALA A 171 1.20 7.07 -14.20
C ALA A 171 1.16 5.94 -15.23
N LEU A 172 1.53 6.24 -16.49
CA LEU A 172 1.63 5.25 -17.55
C LEU A 172 2.71 4.20 -17.24
N GLU A 173 3.89 4.62 -16.80
CA GLU A 173 4.96 3.69 -16.41
C GLU A 173 4.55 2.81 -15.23
N PHE A 174 3.96 3.40 -14.19
CA PHE A 174 3.52 2.68 -13.01
C PHE A 174 2.34 1.73 -13.30
N SER A 175 1.51 2.05 -14.30
CA SER A 175 0.48 1.13 -14.82
C SER A 175 1.04 -0.16 -15.44
N ARG A 176 2.32 -0.14 -15.86
CA ARG A 176 3.01 -1.31 -16.42
C ARG A 176 3.77 -2.12 -15.38
N LEU A 177 3.96 -1.58 -14.17
CA LEU A 177 4.53 -2.34 -13.06
C LEU A 177 3.62 -3.55 -12.78
N ALA A 178 4.22 -4.74 -12.77
CA ALA A 178 3.53 -5.95 -12.40
C ALA A 178 2.99 -5.83 -10.98
N TRP A 179 1.85 -6.45 -10.71
CA TRP A 179 1.29 -6.47 -9.37
C TRP A 179 2.21 -7.22 -8.40
N GLN A 180 2.43 -6.66 -7.21
CA GLN A 180 3.43 -7.18 -6.25
C GLN A 180 2.84 -7.82 -4.99
N VAL A 181 1.53 -7.70 -4.75
CA VAL A 181 0.89 -8.16 -3.49
C VAL A 181 0.07 -9.42 -3.73
N ASN A 182 0.33 -10.49 -2.99
CA ASN A 182 -0.45 -11.73 -3.09
C ASN A 182 -1.24 -12.01 -1.81
N CYS A 183 -2.10 -13.02 -1.86
CA CYS A 183 -2.73 -13.61 -0.67
C CYS A 183 -2.02 -14.91 -0.32
N GLN A 184 -1.92 -15.21 0.97
CA GLN A 184 -1.37 -16.46 1.53
C GLN A 184 -2.37 -17.62 1.48
#